data_AF-A0A1X2GNU4-F1
#
_entry.id   AF-A0A1X2GNU4-F1
#
_cell.length_a   1.000
_cell.length_b   1.000
_cell.length_c   1.000
_cell.angle_alpha   90.00
_cell.angle_beta   90.00
_cell.angle_gamma   90.00
#
_symmetry.space_group_name_H-M   'P 1'
#
loop_
_entity.id
_entity.type
_entity.pdbx_description
1 polymer ?
#
loop_
_entity_poly.entity_id
_entity_poly.type
_entity_poly.pdbx_seq_one_letter_code
_entity_poly.pdbx_strand_id
1 'polypeptide(L)'
;MSISKEQALCMFYALEHTDKNVSALTNKLASLEDLELCYLTDPEHPVLASKTRIFASPITYKRHLSKSEPLEYSEKDQLRT
;
A
#
# COMPACT_ATOMS: atom_id res chain seq x y z
N MET A 1 -14.28 2.39 -3.21
CA MET A 1 -13.31 3.23 -3.93
C MET A 1 -11.94 2.60 -3.73
N SER A 2 -11.09 2.53 -4.76
CA SER A 2 -9.69 2.11 -4.62
C SER A 2 -8.81 3.26 -5.09
N ILE A 3 -8.02 3.84 -4.19
CA ILE A 3 -7.04 4.86 -4.54
C ILE A 3 -5.68 4.22 -4.81
N SER A 4 -4.87 4.84 -5.66
CA SER A 4 -3.52 4.35 -5.96
C SER A 4 -2.57 4.53 -4.78
N LYS A 5 -1.44 3.81 -4.78
CA LYS A 5 -0.39 3.96 -3.76
C LYS A 5 0.14 5.39 -3.70
N GLU A 6 0.26 6.07 -4.85
CA GLU A 6 0.73 7.45 -4.95
C GLU A 6 -0.28 8.45 -4.36
N GLN A 7 -1.57 8.25 -4.63
CA GLN A 7 -2.64 9.04 -4.02
C GLN A 7 -2.68 8.86 -2.50
N ALA A 8 -2.62 7.61 -2.05
CA ALA A 8 -2.57 7.28 -0.62
C ALA A 8 -1.34 7.90 0.06
N LEU A 9 -0.19 7.88 -0.61
CA LEU A 9 1.04 8.47 -0.06
C LEU A 9 0.91 9.98 0.13
N CYS A 10 0.31 10.68 -0.83
CA CYS A 10 -0.02 12.10 -0.70
C CYS A 10 -1.04 12.37 0.42
N MET A 11 -2.08 11.55 0.55
CA MET A 11 -3.06 11.65 1.64
C MET A 11 -2.41 11.45 3.02
N PHE A 12 -1.53 10.45 3.17
CA PHE A 12 -0.82 10.17 4.42
C PHE A 12 0.00 11.36 4.92
N TYR A 13 0.65 12.07 4.00
CA TYR A 13 1.44 13.26 4.31
C TYR A 13 0.64 14.57 4.26
N ALA A 14 -0.67 14.51 4.03
CA ALA A 14 -1.56 15.67 3.87
C ALA A 14 -1.06 16.67 2.80
N LEU A 15 -0.57 16.15 1.68
CA LEU A 15 -0.08 16.94 0.54
C LEU A 15 -0.96 16.73 -0.69
N GLU A 16 -1.01 17.75 -1.55
CA GLU A 16 -1.68 17.66 -2.85
C GLU A 16 -1.04 16.57 -3.74
N HIS A 17 -1.86 15.86 -4.49
CA HIS A 17 -1.42 14.82 -5.42
C HIS A 17 -0.81 15.45 -6.69
N THR A 18 0.50 15.69 -6.63
CA THR A 18 1.31 16.21 -7.75
C THR A 18 2.53 15.30 -7.98
N ASP A 19 3.02 15.22 -9.22
CA ASP A 19 4.19 14.38 -9.56
C ASP A 19 5.43 14.72 -8.72
N LYS A 20 5.62 16.02 -8.41
CA LYS A 20 6.69 16.50 -7.54
C LYS A 20 6.59 15.91 -6.13
N ASN A 21 5.40 15.95 -5.54
CA ASN A 21 5.17 15.41 -4.20
C ASN A 21 5.30 13.90 -4.19
N VAL A 22 4.71 13.20 -5.18
CA VAL A 22 4.80 11.75 -5.30
C VAL A 22 6.26 11.30 -5.38
N SER A 23 7.08 11.95 -6.21
CA SER A 23 8.51 11.62 -6.34
C SER A 23 9.27 11.81 -5.02
N ALA A 24 9.11 12.97 -4.37
CA ALA A 24 9.76 13.26 -3.10
C ALA A 24 9.34 12.29 -1.98
N LEU A 25 8.05 12.00 -1.87
CA LEU A 25 7.50 11.10 -0.86
C LEU A 25 7.87 9.64 -1.12
N THR A 26 7.96 9.23 -2.38
CA THR A 26 8.39 7.85 -2.73
C THR A 26 9.82 7.60 -2.27
N ASN A 27 10.72 8.56 -2.52
CA ASN A 27 12.10 8.48 -2.02
C ASN A 27 12.15 8.48 -0.49
N LYS A 28 11.31 9.30 0.16
CA LYS A 28 11.19 9.32 1.63
C LYS A 28 10.71 7.98 2.17
N LEU A 29 9.71 7.36 1.56
CA LEU A 29 9.22 6.05 1.97
C LEU A 29 10.28 4.96 1.75
N ALA A 30 10.99 4.99 0.62
CA ALA A 30 12.07 4.04 0.33
C ALA A 30 13.22 4.11 1.35
N SER A 31 13.45 5.28 1.96
CA SER A 31 14.44 5.44 3.04
C SER A 31 14.03 4.77 4.36
N LEU A 32 12.75 4.38 4.50
CA LEU A 32 12.22 3.65 5.64
C LEU A 32 12.23 2.14 5.30
N GLU A 33 13.41 1.52 5.41
CA GLU A 33 13.71 0.18 4.85
C GLU A 33 12.65 -0.92 5.15
N ASP A 34 12.12 -0.95 6.37
CA ASP A 34 11.15 -1.97 6.81
C ASP A 34 9.69 -1.51 6.78
N LEU A 35 9.41 -0.25 6.43
CA LEU A 35 8.03 0.27 6.43
C LEU A 35 7.43 0.29 5.03
N GLU A 36 6.15 -0.02 4.96
CA GLU A 36 5.36 0.11 3.74
C GLU A 36 3.99 0.73 4.04
N LEU A 37 3.50 1.49 3.06
CA LEU A 37 2.19 2.12 3.09
C LEU A 37 1.10 1.09 2.78
N CYS A 38 0.12 0.97 3.66
CA CYS A 38 -1.00 0.04 3.57
C CYS A 38 -2.27 0.65 4.17
N TYR A 39 -3.37 -0.10 4.20
CA TYR A 39 -4.61 0.29 4.87
C TYR A 39 -5.27 -0.93 5.54
N LEU A 40 -6.12 -0.68 6.53
CA LEU A 40 -6.82 -1.76 7.25
C LEU A 40 -8.21 -2.03 6.64
N THR A 41 -9.08 -1.04 6.78
CA THR A 41 -10.47 -1.12 6.34
C THR A 41 -10.74 -0.14 5.22
N ASP A 42 -10.24 1.10 5.36
CA ASP A 42 -10.51 2.19 4.43
C ASP A 42 -9.23 2.60 3.68
N PRO A 43 -9.19 2.47 2.34
CA PRO A 43 -8.04 2.90 1.55
C PRO A 43 -7.80 4.41 1.59
N GLU A 44 -8.76 5.25 1.97
CA GLU A 44 -8.55 6.70 2.14
C GLU A 44 -7.86 7.05 3.47
N HIS A 45 -7.68 6.07 4.36
CA HIS A 45 -6.99 6.20 5.64
C HIS A 45 -5.71 5.33 5.66
N PRO A 46 -4.67 5.75 4.91
CA PRO A 46 -3.41 5.01 4.81
C PRO A 46 -2.64 5.00 6.14
N VAL A 47 -1.94 3.90 6.40
CA VAL A 47 -1.06 3.70 7.56
C VAL A 47 0.29 3.14 7.13
N LEU A 48 1.32 3.42 7.92
CA LEU A 48 2.61 2.74 7.81
C LEU A 48 2.61 1.50 8.70
N ALA A 49 2.99 0.36 8.13
CA ALA A 49 3.22 -0.87 8.87
C ALA A 49 4.57 -1.47 8.45
N SER A 50 5.15 -2.28 9.33
CA SER A 50 6.33 -3.06 8.94
C SER A 50 5.95 -4.11 7.91
N LYS A 51 6.88 -4.41 7.00
CA LYS A 51 6.72 -5.49 6.02
C LYS A 51 6.41 -6.81 6.71
N THR A 52 7.04 -7.08 7.86
CA THR A 52 6.74 -8.26 8.68
C THR A 52 5.26 -8.34 9.07
N ARG A 53 4.63 -7.25 9.52
CA ARG A 53 3.20 -7.25 9.91
C ARG A 53 2.30 -7.45 8.70
N ILE A 54 2.66 -6.84 7.57
CA ILE A 54 1.92 -7.00 6.31
C ILE A 54 1.94 -8.46 5.86
N PHE A 55 3.11 -9.09 5.88
CA PHE A 55 3.25 -10.50 5.49
C PHE A 55 2.65 -11.48 6.50
N ALA A 56 2.70 -11.15 7.79
CA ALA A 56 2.08 -11.98 8.83
C ALA A 56 0.54 -11.91 8.83
N SER A 57 -0.04 -10.83 8.30
CA SER A 57 -1.50 -10.61 8.33
C SER A 57 -2.00 -9.87 7.08
N PRO A 58 -1.91 -10.45 5.88
CA PRO A 58 -2.21 -9.77 4.61
C PRO A 58 -3.69 -9.41 4.44
N ILE A 59 -4.60 -10.10 5.15
CA ILE A 59 -6.04 -9.79 5.17
C ILE A 59 -6.30 -8.50 5.96
N THR A 60 -5.52 -8.28 7.03
CA THR A 60 -5.63 -7.10 7.89
C THR A 60 -4.91 -5.90 7.31
N TYR A 61 -3.67 -6.06 6.82
CA TYR A 61 -2.90 -4.97 6.20
C TYR A 61 -2.93 -5.11 4.69
N LYS A 62 -3.85 -4.39 4.07
CA LYS A 62 -4.08 -4.41 2.62
C LYS A 62 -3.16 -3.39 1.95
N ARG A 63 -2.52 -3.81 0.86
CA ARG A 63 -1.65 -2.92 0.07
C ARG A 63 -2.47 -2.17 -0.99
N HIS A 64 -2.05 -0.94 -1.28
CA HIS A 64 -2.59 -0.19 -2.41
C HIS A 64 -2.09 -0.79 -3.73
N LEU A 65 -2.94 -0.78 -4.75
CA LEU A 65 -2.51 -1.14 -6.10
C LEU A 65 -1.54 -0.08 -6.60
N SER A 66 -0.33 -0.52 -6.96
CA SER A 66 0.56 0.26 -7.81
C SER A 66 0.00 0.27 -9.24
N LYS A 67 0.28 1.33 -10.01
CA LYS A 67 -0.13 1.45 -11.42
C LYS A 67 0.33 0.31 -12.35
N SER A 68 1.12 -0.65 -11.87
CA SER A 68 1.81 -1.67 -12.68
C SER A 68 1.66 -3.13 -12.21
N GLU A 69 0.77 -3.48 -11.29
CA GLU A 69 0.57 -4.91 -10.93
C GLU A 69 -0.74 -5.44 -11.52
N PRO A 70 -0.68 -6.35 -12.53
CA PRO A 70 -1.79 -7.23 -12.84
C PRO A 70 -2.02 -8.15 -11.64
N LEU A 71 -3.27 -8.26 -11.20
CA LEU A 71 -3.68 -9.21 -10.16
C LEU A 71 -3.54 -10.64 -10.69
N GLU A 72 -2.39 -11.30 -10.47
CA GLU A 72 -2.37 -12.77 -10.45
C GLU A 72 -2.88 -13.23 -9.08
N TYR A 73 -4.19 -13.43 -9.00
CA TYR A 73 -4.80 -14.23 -7.94
C TYR A 73 -4.45 -15.69 -8.21
N SER A 74 -3.46 -16.26 -7.51
CA SER A 74 -3.23 -17.70 -7.59
C SER A 74 -4.35 -18.42 -6.83
N GLU A 75 -5.29 -19.03 -7.56
CA GLU A 75 -6.36 -19.89 -7.05
C GLU A 75 -5.84 -21.22 -6.46
N LYS A 76 -4.79 -21.21 -5.63
CA LYS A 76 -4.21 -22.44 -5.05
C LYS A 76 -4.70 -22.79 -3.64
N ASP A 77 -5.55 -21.97 -3.04
CA ASP A 77 -6.09 -22.23 -1.69
C ASP A 77 -7.54 -22.75 -1.67
N GLN A 78 -8.06 -23.29 -2.78
CA GLN A 78 -9.42 -23.87 -2.84
C GLN A 78 -9.48 -25.40 -2.87
N LEU A 79 -8.45 -26.11 -2.40
CA LEU A 79 -8.54 -27.56 -2.20
C LEU A 79 -8.11 -27.98 -0.79
N ARG A 80 -8.96 -27.71 0.20
CA ARG A 80 -8.98 -28.48 1.45
C ARG A 80 -10.33 -28.40 2.16
N THR A 81 -11.37 -29.00 1.60
CA THR A 81 -12.29 -29.90 2.31
C THR A 81 -13.06 -30.75 1.31
#